data_AF-A0A6A0IC83-F1
#
_entry.id   AF-A0A6A0IC83-F1
#
_cell.length_a   1.000
_cell.length_b   1.000
_cell.length_c   1.000
_cell.angle_alpha   90.00
_cell.angle_beta   90.00
_cell.angle_gamma   90.00
#
_symmetry.space_group_name_H-M   'P 1'
#
loop_
_entity.id
_entity.type
_entity.pdbx_description
1 polymer ?
#
loop_
_entity_poly.entity_id
_entity_poly.type
_entity_poly.pdbx_seq_one_letter_code
_entity_poly.pdbx_strand_id
1 'polypeptide(L)'
;ARTGKLSRLRPRYMQALLAKAGGLVAPDANSTLRVTYGKVVGVSPRDGLTYVPQTTLAGVLEKHTGKEEFDAPKKLLDAAAALRKGKATPYLDPKLGDVPVDFLSTVDTTGGNSGSATLDAKGDLCGLLFDGTYETVASDILYDPVRTRSIHVDSRYLLWVLSEVEGATEMLQEMGFGK
;
A
#
# COMPACT_ATOMS: atom_id res chain seq x y z
N ALA A 1 7.75 -34.92 -19.16
CA ALA A 1 9.08 -34.90 -19.82
C ALA A 1 9.68 -33.50 -20.02
N ARG A 2 8.93 -32.49 -20.53
CA ARG A 2 9.46 -31.13 -20.77
C ARG A 2 9.81 -30.34 -19.50
N THR A 3 9.01 -30.46 -18.45
CA THR A 3 9.21 -29.78 -17.15
C THR A 3 10.56 -30.15 -16.52
N GLY A 4 10.94 -31.42 -16.51
CA GLY A 4 12.24 -31.86 -15.96
C GLY A 4 13.46 -31.38 -16.75
N LYS A 5 13.33 -31.10 -18.05
CA LYS A 5 14.40 -30.45 -18.84
C LYS A 5 14.55 -28.98 -18.45
N LEU A 6 13.44 -28.26 -18.28
CA LEU A 6 13.43 -26.86 -17.85
C LEU A 6 14.02 -26.67 -16.45
N SER A 7 13.72 -27.57 -15.50
CA SER A 7 14.28 -27.51 -14.14
C SER A 7 15.81 -27.63 -14.11
N ARG A 8 16.43 -28.27 -15.11
CA ARG A 8 17.90 -28.33 -15.24
C ARG A 8 18.50 -27.09 -15.91
N LEU A 9 17.73 -26.42 -16.77
CA LEU A 9 18.19 -25.24 -17.51
C LEU A 9 18.04 -23.95 -16.70
N ARG A 10 16.99 -23.82 -15.88
CA ARG A 10 16.75 -22.62 -15.07
C ARG A 10 17.93 -22.22 -14.18
N PRO A 11 18.58 -23.12 -13.42
CA PRO A 11 19.73 -22.75 -12.60
C PRO A 11 20.92 -22.25 -13.44
N ARG A 12 21.17 -22.88 -14.61
CA ARG A 12 22.23 -22.45 -15.53
C ARG A 12 21.94 -21.08 -16.14
N TYR A 13 20.68 -20.83 -16.48
CA TYR A 13 20.25 -19.51 -16.96
C TYR A 13 20.43 -18.43 -15.87
N MET A 14 20.05 -18.72 -14.63
CA MET A 14 20.28 -17.79 -13.51
C MET A 14 21.77 -17.55 -13.23
N GLN A 15 22.63 -18.57 -13.35
CA GLN A 15 24.08 -18.38 -13.24
C GLN A 15 24.61 -17.42 -14.31
N ALA A 16 24.11 -17.52 -15.55
CA ALA A 16 24.51 -16.60 -16.62
C ALA A 16 24.01 -15.17 -16.36
N LEU A 17 22.79 -15.00 -15.84
CA LEU A 17 22.26 -13.69 -15.44
C LEU A 17 23.06 -13.08 -14.29
N LEU A 18 23.40 -13.85 -13.26
CA LEU A 18 24.25 -13.41 -12.15
C LEU A 18 25.62 -12.95 -12.65
N ALA A 19 26.27 -13.74 -13.52
CA ALA A 19 27.56 -13.37 -14.10
C ALA A 19 27.48 -12.07 -14.91
N LYS A 20 26.39 -11.87 -15.67
CA LYS A 20 26.14 -10.64 -16.44
C LYS A 20 25.89 -9.42 -15.55
N ALA A 21 25.17 -9.59 -14.44
CA ALA A 21 24.76 -8.52 -13.54
C ALA A 21 25.80 -8.18 -12.45
N GLY A 22 26.98 -8.81 -12.46
CA GLY A 22 28.00 -8.59 -11.42
C GLY A 22 27.67 -9.25 -10.08
N GLY A 23 26.81 -10.27 -10.08
CA GLY A 23 26.47 -11.09 -8.91
C GLY A 23 25.36 -10.55 -8.01
N LEU A 24 24.83 -9.35 -8.28
CA LEU A 24 23.81 -8.70 -7.46
C LEU A 24 22.43 -8.78 -8.16
N VAL A 25 21.78 -9.93 -8.06
CA VAL A 25 20.39 -10.11 -8.54
C VAL A 25 19.55 -10.61 -7.37
N ALA A 26 18.43 -9.94 -7.10
CA ALA A 26 17.48 -10.42 -6.11
C ALA A 26 16.90 -11.77 -6.58
N PRO A 27 16.89 -12.82 -5.72
CA PRO A 27 16.30 -14.10 -6.10
C PRO A 27 14.78 -13.99 -6.21
N ASP A 28 14.17 -14.83 -7.05
CA ASP A 28 12.70 -14.92 -7.14
C ASP A 28 12.06 -15.11 -5.75
N ALA A 29 10.85 -14.56 -5.59
CA ALA A 29 10.05 -14.79 -4.39
C ALA A 29 9.75 -16.29 -4.24
N ASN A 30 9.91 -16.81 -3.02
CA ASN A 30 9.75 -18.22 -2.72
C ASN A 30 9.14 -18.43 -1.33
N SER A 31 8.23 -17.54 -0.93
CA SER A 31 7.56 -17.54 0.37
C SER A 31 8.52 -17.44 1.57
N THR A 32 9.64 -16.73 1.39
CA THR A 32 10.58 -16.39 2.47
C THR A 32 10.58 -14.89 2.71
N LEU A 33 11.04 -14.47 3.90
CA LEU A 33 11.14 -13.06 4.25
C LEU A 33 12.07 -12.31 3.28
N ARG A 34 11.61 -11.17 2.77
CA ARG A 34 12.37 -10.24 1.92
C ARG A 34 12.15 -8.81 2.37
N VAL A 35 13.05 -7.93 1.95
CA VAL A 35 12.95 -6.48 2.14
C VAL A 35 13.01 -5.81 0.77
N THR A 36 12.06 -4.92 0.52
CA THR A 36 12.05 -4.01 -0.62
C THR A 36 11.94 -2.57 -0.07
N TYR A 37 12.48 -1.61 -0.80
CA TYR A 37 12.46 -0.20 -0.42
C TYR A 37 12.14 0.67 -1.64
N GLY A 38 11.58 1.84 -1.38
CA GLY A 38 11.08 2.70 -2.44
C GLY A 38 10.69 4.07 -1.91
N LYS A 39 9.92 4.80 -2.70
CA LYS A 39 9.42 6.13 -2.36
C LYS A 39 7.92 6.21 -2.57
N VAL A 40 7.25 7.04 -1.78
CA VAL A 40 5.84 7.39 -1.98
C VAL A 40 5.74 8.32 -3.19
N VAL A 41 5.16 7.83 -4.29
CA VAL A 41 5.03 8.56 -5.55
C VAL A 41 3.80 8.10 -6.32
N GLY A 42 3.20 9.02 -7.06
CA GLY A 42 2.09 8.74 -7.95
C GLY A 42 2.53 8.04 -9.24
N VAL A 43 1.62 7.93 -10.19
CA VAL A 43 1.88 7.37 -11.52
C VAL A 43 0.96 8.00 -12.55
N SER A 44 1.46 8.21 -13.76
CA SER A 44 0.65 8.59 -14.93
C SER A 44 0.50 7.37 -15.83
N PRO A 45 -0.55 6.54 -15.63
CA PRO A 45 -0.66 5.25 -16.31
C PRO A 45 -0.87 5.37 -17.82
N ARG A 46 -1.44 6.50 -18.26
CA ARG A 46 -1.69 6.84 -19.67
C ARG A 46 -1.76 8.36 -19.85
N ASP A 47 -1.70 8.80 -21.10
CA ASP A 47 -1.79 10.20 -21.45
C ASP A 47 -3.07 10.86 -20.87
N GLY A 48 -2.92 12.06 -20.31
CA GLY A 48 -3.98 12.82 -19.67
C GLY A 48 -4.47 12.32 -18.31
N LEU A 49 -3.94 11.22 -17.76
CA LEU A 49 -4.36 10.68 -16.46
C LEU A 49 -3.19 10.60 -15.49
N THR A 50 -3.36 11.13 -14.28
CA THR A 50 -2.38 11.04 -13.20
C THR A 50 -3.06 10.60 -11.92
N TYR A 51 -2.53 9.54 -11.32
CA TYR A 51 -2.83 9.14 -9.96
C TYR A 51 -1.83 9.83 -9.04
N VAL A 52 -2.35 10.66 -8.14
CA VAL A 52 -1.55 11.30 -7.10
C VAL A 52 -1.09 10.26 -6.07
N PRO A 53 -0.04 10.55 -5.28
CA PRO A 53 0.54 9.55 -4.39
C PRO A 53 -0.37 9.12 -3.23
N GLN A 54 -1.37 9.92 -2.83
CA GLN A 54 -2.21 9.66 -1.66
C GLN A 54 -3.68 9.96 -1.94
N THR A 55 -4.57 9.13 -1.41
CA THR A 55 -6.02 9.34 -1.40
C THR A 55 -6.48 9.89 -0.05
N THR A 56 -7.71 10.41 0.02
CA THR A 56 -8.27 11.02 1.22
C THR A 56 -9.67 10.49 1.53
N LEU A 57 -10.13 10.75 2.75
CA LEU A 57 -11.47 10.38 3.21
C LEU A 57 -12.58 10.99 2.32
N ALA A 58 -12.35 12.16 1.73
CA ALA A 58 -13.25 12.73 0.73
C ALA A 58 -13.54 11.75 -0.42
N GLY A 59 -12.54 11.03 -0.93
CA GLY A 59 -12.71 10.04 -1.99
C GLY A 59 -13.57 8.83 -1.57
N VAL A 60 -13.60 8.49 -0.29
CA VAL A 60 -14.52 7.46 0.25
C VAL A 60 -15.96 7.96 0.18
N LEU A 61 -16.19 9.23 0.59
CA LEU A 61 -17.52 9.85 0.57
C LEU A 61 -18.03 10.06 -0.87
N GLU A 62 -17.16 10.46 -1.80
CA GLU A 62 -17.50 10.63 -3.21
C GLU A 62 -17.96 9.32 -3.85
N LYS A 63 -17.38 8.18 -3.44
CA LYS A 63 -17.72 6.87 -3.97
C LYS A 63 -18.94 6.24 -3.29
N HIS A 64 -19.36 6.72 -2.13
CA HIS A 64 -20.47 6.13 -1.39
C HIS A 64 -21.79 6.27 -2.17
N THR A 65 -22.44 5.14 -2.45
CA THR A 65 -23.72 5.09 -3.17
C THR A 65 -24.89 4.56 -2.34
N GLY A 66 -24.62 4.06 -1.14
CA GLY A 66 -25.61 3.38 -0.29
C GLY A 66 -26.01 1.98 -0.78
N LYS A 67 -25.22 1.40 -1.70
CA LYS A 67 -25.42 0.06 -2.26
C LYS A 67 -24.07 -0.64 -2.42
N GLU A 68 -24.08 -1.97 -2.27
CA GLU A 68 -22.92 -2.81 -2.54
C GLU A 68 -22.42 -2.60 -3.98
N GLU A 69 -21.11 -2.52 -4.26
CA GLU A 69 -19.94 -2.65 -3.36
C GLU A 69 -19.54 -1.35 -2.63
N PHE A 70 -20.26 -0.25 -2.85
CA PHE A 70 -19.91 1.09 -2.34
C PHE A 70 -20.85 1.59 -1.23
N ASP A 71 -21.19 0.71 -0.29
CA ASP A 71 -21.99 1.04 0.88
C ASP A 71 -21.08 1.23 2.10
N ALA A 72 -20.81 2.49 2.45
CA ALA A 72 -19.92 2.82 3.55
C ALA A 72 -20.69 2.71 4.87
N PRO A 73 -20.13 2.08 5.92
CA PRO A 73 -20.82 1.89 7.19
C PRO A 73 -21.27 3.21 7.82
N LYS A 74 -22.46 3.21 8.45
CA LYS A 74 -23.02 4.42 9.07
C LYS A 74 -22.06 5.09 10.06
N LYS A 75 -21.35 4.32 10.90
CA LYS A 75 -20.37 4.87 11.87
C LYS A 75 -19.28 5.69 11.17
N LEU A 76 -18.78 5.20 10.04
CA LEU A 76 -17.75 5.88 9.26
C LEU A 76 -18.31 7.20 8.69
N LEU A 77 -19.53 7.16 8.14
CA LEU A 77 -20.20 8.36 7.63
C LEU A 77 -20.45 9.39 8.74
N ASP A 78 -20.85 8.96 9.93
CA ASP A 78 -21.08 9.85 11.08
C ASP A 78 -19.76 10.50 11.55
N ALA A 79 -18.67 9.72 11.65
CA ALA A 79 -17.35 10.24 11.99
C ALA A 79 -16.82 11.24 10.95
N ALA A 80 -16.99 10.92 9.66
CA ALA A 80 -16.64 11.81 8.56
C ALA A 80 -17.47 13.11 8.61
N ALA A 81 -18.77 13.02 8.86
CA ALA A 81 -19.63 14.19 9.01
C ALA A 81 -19.22 15.07 10.21
N ALA A 82 -18.80 14.48 11.32
CA ALA A 82 -18.28 15.23 12.47
C ALA A 82 -16.98 15.96 12.12
N LEU A 83 -16.06 15.31 11.40
CA LEU A 83 -14.84 15.95 10.90
C LEU A 83 -15.16 17.15 10.00
N ARG A 84 -16.09 17.00 9.05
CA ARG A 84 -16.51 18.10 8.15
C ARG A 84 -17.20 19.26 8.88
N LYS A 85 -17.80 19.01 10.05
CA LYS A 85 -18.35 20.04 10.94
C LYS A 85 -17.29 20.72 11.82
N GLY A 86 -16.01 20.38 11.66
CA GLY A 86 -14.91 21.00 12.37
C GLY A 86 -14.48 20.28 13.66
N LYS A 87 -14.88 19.02 13.86
CA LYS A 87 -14.30 18.20 14.93
C LYS A 87 -12.80 18.08 14.69
N ALA A 88 -11.99 18.54 15.64
CA ALA A 88 -10.54 18.43 15.57
C ALA A 88 -10.10 16.97 15.67
N THR A 89 -9.12 16.60 14.85
CA THR A 89 -8.52 15.27 14.83
C THR A 89 -7.00 15.37 14.66
N PRO A 90 -6.20 14.56 15.37
CA PRO A 90 -4.75 14.54 15.17
C PRO A 90 -4.34 13.81 13.88
N TYR A 91 -5.27 13.13 13.20
CA TYR A 91 -4.98 12.29 12.03
C TYR A 91 -5.11 13.03 10.70
N LEU A 92 -5.43 14.32 10.73
CA LEU A 92 -5.53 15.17 9.54
C LEU A 92 -4.13 15.48 9.00
N ASP A 93 -3.93 15.29 7.70
CA ASP A 93 -2.72 15.72 7.01
C ASP A 93 -2.86 17.19 6.60
N PRO A 94 -2.03 18.12 7.10
CA PRO A 94 -2.17 19.54 6.77
C PRO A 94 -1.93 19.87 5.29
N LYS A 95 -1.17 19.05 4.55
CA LYS A 95 -0.89 19.25 3.13
C LYS A 95 -2.05 18.75 2.27
N LEU A 96 -2.68 17.64 2.66
CA LEU A 96 -3.87 17.11 1.98
C LEU A 96 -5.16 17.83 2.41
N GLY A 97 -5.16 18.46 3.58
CA GLY A 97 -6.34 19.10 4.17
C GLY A 97 -7.41 18.12 4.63
N ASP A 98 -7.07 16.83 4.77
CA ASP A 98 -8.02 15.76 5.09
C ASP A 98 -7.30 14.58 5.77
N VAL A 99 -8.06 13.59 6.24
CA VAL A 99 -7.51 12.30 6.69
C VAL A 99 -7.07 11.51 5.43
N PRO A 100 -5.78 11.16 5.31
CA PRO A 100 -5.30 10.31 4.23
C PRO A 100 -5.84 8.89 4.41
N VAL A 101 -6.12 8.19 3.31
CA VAL A 101 -6.68 6.83 3.33
C VAL A 101 -5.65 5.82 2.87
N ASP A 102 -5.22 5.92 1.61
CA ASP A 102 -4.22 5.04 1.01
C ASP A 102 -3.08 5.84 0.37
N PHE A 103 -1.97 5.16 0.10
CA PHE A 103 -0.86 5.72 -0.66
C PHE A 103 -0.19 4.73 -1.61
N LEU A 104 0.43 5.28 -2.65
CA LEU A 104 1.20 4.58 -3.67
C LEU A 104 2.70 4.66 -3.38
N SER A 105 3.43 3.58 -3.66
CA SER A 105 4.89 3.59 -3.61
C SER A 105 5.55 2.72 -4.67
N THR A 106 6.86 2.92 -4.88
CA THR A 106 7.69 2.15 -5.82
C THR A 106 8.28 0.87 -5.22
N VAL A 107 7.72 0.32 -4.15
CA VAL A 107 8.24 -0.95 -3.64
C VAL A 107 7.87 -2.09 -4.60
N ASP A 108 8.69 -3.13 -4.69
CA ASP A 108 8.46 -4.29 -5.54
C ASP A 108 7.78 -5.41 -4.75
N THR A 109 6.52 -5.68 -5.07
CA THR A 109 5.66 -6.61 -4.32
C THR A 109 4.87 -7.53 -5.23
N THR A 110 4.53 -8.69 -4.69
CA THR A 110 3.73 -9.73 -5.36
C THR A 110 2.79 -10.41 -4.34
N GLY A 111 2.10 -11.46 -4.75
CA GLY A 111 1.30 -12.31 -3.87
C GLY A 111 2.12 -12.82 -2.67
N GLY A 112 1.57 -12.65 -1.47
CA GLY A 112 2.23 -12.97 -0.21
C GLY A 112 2.74 -11.75 0.57
N ASN A 113 2.76 -10.55 -0.05
CA ASN A 113 3.10 -9.31 0.64
C ASN A 113 1.93 -8.66 1.40
N SER A 114 0.68 -9.10 1.21
CA SER A 114 -0.48 -8.52 1.90
C SER A 114 -0.30 -8.55 3.43
N GLY A 115 -0.52 -7.39 4.07
CA GLY A 115 -0.29 -7.18 5.49
C GLY A 115 1.16 -6.81 5.87
N SER A 116 2.08 -6.67 4.90
CA SER A 116 3.46 -6.26 5.20
C SER A 116 3.49 -4.88 5.84
N ALA A 117 4.30 -4.74 6.90
CA ALA A 117 4.56 -3.47 7.56
C ALA A 117 5.38 -2.55 6.65
N THR A 118 4.89 -1.35 6.39
CA THR A 118 5.61 -0.31 5.66
C THR A 118 6.19 0.67 6.66
N LEU A 119 7.52 0.79 6.65
CA LEU A 119 8.27 1.60 7.59
C LEU A 119 8.80 2.86 6.90
N ASP A 120 8.82 3.98 7.63
CA ASP A 120 9.47 5.20 7.18
C ASP A 120 11.00 5.13 7.33
N ALA A 121 11.69 6.24 7.03
CA ALA A 121 13.15 6.31 7.10
C ALA A 121 13.73 6.15 8.52
N LYS A 122 12.90 6.23 9.57
CA LYS A 122 13.27 6.04 10.97
C LYS A 122 12.92 4.64 11.49
N GLY A 123 12.19 3.85 10.70
CA GLY A 123 11.69 2.55 11.11
C GLY A 123 10.30 2.62 11.76
N ASP A 124 9.62 3.77 11.72
CA ASP A 124 8.27 3.92 12.27
C ASP A 124 7.24 3.39 11.27
N LEU A 125 6.20 2.68 11.75
CA LEU A 125 5.14 2.15 10.89
C LEU A 125 4.32 3.29 10.28
N CYS A 126 4.37 3.41 8.95
CA CYS A 126 3.64 4.46 8.22
C CYS A 126 2.46 3.92 7.39
N GLY A 127 2.40 2.60 7.14
CA GLY A 127 1.28 1.97 6.48
C GLY A 127 1.32 0.44 6.47
N LEU A 128 0.27 -0.16 5.93
CA LEU A 128 0.18 -1.61 5.71
C LEU A 128 -0.09 -1.87 4.23
N LEU A 129 0.74 -2.70 3.60
CA LEU A 129 0.57 -3.05 2.19
C LEU A 129 -0.63 -3.98 2.02
N PHE A 130 -1.46 -3.74 1.01
CA PHE A 130 -2.56 -4.66 0.70
C PHE A 130 -2.71 -5.02 -0.78
N ASP A 131 -2.22 -4.20 -1.72
CA ASP A 131 -2.40 -4.47 -3.15
C ASP A 131 -1.36 -3.77 -4.05
N GLY A 132 -1.50 -3.87 -5.36
CA GLY A 132 -0.80 -3.09 -6.38
C GLY A 132 -1.77 -2.46 -7.39
N THR A 133 -1.33 -1.45 -8.13
CA THR A 133 -2.14 -0.89 -9.22
C THR A 133 -2.33 -1.91 -10.35
N TYR A 134 -3.28 -1.66 -11.25
CA TYR A 134 -3.53 -2.55 -12.40
C TYR A 134 -2.26 -2.81 -13.25
N GLU A 135 -1.40 -1.80 -13.41
CA GLU A 135 -0.14 -1.92 -14.13
C GLU A 135 0.89 -2.83 -13.43
N THR A 136 0.67 -3.16 -12.16
CA THR A 136 1.55 -4.01 -11.35
C THR A 136 1.36 -5.49 -11.64
N VAL A 137 0.30 -5.92 -12.32
CA VAL A 137 0.05 -7.35 -12.61
C VAL A 137 1.21 -8.02 -13.39
N ALA A 138 1.98 -7.25 -14.16
CA ALA A 138 3.12 -7.76 -14.89
C ALA A 138 4.44 -7.86 -14.07
N SER A 139 4.46 -7.36 -12.84
CA SER A 139 5.71 -7.25 -12.03
C SER A 139 6.32 -8.60 -11.69
N ASP A 140 5.50 -9.67 -11.60
CA ASP A 140 5.97 -11.05 -11.39
C ASP A 140 6.92 -11.54 -12.49
N ILE A 141 6.89 -10.92 -13.66
CA ILE A 141 7.77 -11.25 -14.80
C ILE A 141 8.81 -10.15 -15.00
N LEU A 142 8.40 -8.89 -14.94
CA LEU A 142 9.29 -7.73 -15.11
C LEU A 142 8.75 -6.53 -14.33
N TYR A 143 9.54 -6.07 -13.37
CA TYR A 143 9.27 -4.83 -12.66
C TYR A 143 9.49 -3.61 -13.56
N ASP A 144 8.45 -2.77 -13.74
CA ASP A 144 8.54 -1.50 -14.46
C ASP A 144 8.64 -0.33 -13.45
N PRO A 145 9.82 0.31 -13.31
CA PRO A 145 10.00 1.37 -12.33
C PRO A 145 9.15 2.62 -12.61
N VAL A 146 8.67 2.79 -13.84
CA VAL A 146 7.84 3.93 -14.24
C VAL A 146 6.39 3.70 -13.82
N ARG A 147 5.86 2.50 -14.06
CA ARG A 147 4.42 2.21 -13.95
C ARG A 147 4.01 1.42 -12.70
N THR A 148 4.86 0.51 -12.22
CA THR A 148 4.51 -0.38 -11.10
C THR A 148 4.37 0.40 -9.80
N ARG A 149 3.25 0.22 -9.08
CA ARG A 149 2.98 0.86 -7.79
C ARG A 149 2.29 -0.11 -6.84
N SER A 150 2.81 -0.21 -5.63
CA SER A 150 2.15 -0.90 -4.52
C SER A 150 1.23 0.06 -3.76
N ILE A 151 0.12 -0.48 -3.28
CA ILE A 151 -0.94 0.22 -2.55
C ILE A 151 -0.89 -0.19 -1.08
N HIS A 152 -0.92 0.83 -0.24
CA HIS A 152 -0.83 0.73 1.21
C HIS A 152 -1.96 1.53 1.84
N VAL A 153 -2.53 1.02 2.93
CA VAL A 153 -3.37 1.86 3.79
C VAL A 153 -2.46 2.75 4.65
N ASP A 154 -2.80 4.03 4.78
CA ASP A 154 -2.08 4.99 5.61
C ASP A 154 -2.35 4.70 7.09
N SER A 155 -1.28 4.63 7.90
CA SER A 155 -1.38 4.39 9.34
C SER A 155 -2.29 5.39 10.05
N ARG A 156 -2.38 6.64 9.57
CA ARG A 156 -3.28 7.66 10.13
C ARG A 156 -4.74 7.31 9.89
N TYR A 157 -5.08 6.69 8.76
CA TYR A 157 -6.43 6.21 8.52
C TYR A 157 -6.79 5.09 9.48
N LEU A 158 -5.88 4.12 9.67
CA LEU A 158 -6.06 3.03 10.62
C LEU A 158 -6.33 3.56 12.04
N LEU A 159 -5.51 4.51 12.50
CA LEU A 159 -5.69 5.12 13.81
C LEU A 159 -6.96 5.97 13.90
N TRP A 160 -7.33 6.68 12.83
CA TRP A 160 -8.60 7.44 12.76
C TRP A 160 -9.82 6.51 12.83
N VAL A 161 -9.81 5.38 12.12
CA VAL A 161 -10.88 4.38 12.21
C VAL A 161 -10.98 3.82 13.64
N LEU A 162 -9.86 3.39 14.22
CA LEU A 162 -9.85 2.86 15.59
C LEU A 162 -10.37 3.88 16.60
N SER A 163 -9.95 5.14 16.50
CA SER A 163 -10.29 6.18 17.48
C SER A 163 -11.68 6.79 17.27
N GLU A 164 -12.01 7.20 16.04
CA GLU A 164 -13.16 8.05 15.77
C GLU A 164 -14.36 7.32 15.17
N VAL A 165 -14.12 6.16 14.54
CA VAL A 165 -15.19 5.31 14.00
C VAL A 165 -15.59 4.24 15.01
N GLU A 166 -14.62 3.53 15.58
CA GLU A 166 -14.88 2.40 16.49
C GLU A 166 -14.80 2.75 17.98
N GLY A 167 -14.10 3.83 18.35
CA GLY A 167 -13.90 4.18 19.77
C GLY A 167 -13.07 3.15 20.54
N ALA A 168 -12.11 2.49 19.88
CA ALA A 168 -11.26 1.43 20.39
C ALA A 168 -10.11 1.97 21.28
N THR A 169 -10.47 2.59 22.40
CA THR A 169 -9.51 3.23 23.33
C THR A 169 -8.46 2.27 23.89
N GLU A 170 -8.85 1.06 24.27
CA GLU A 170 -7.94 0.06 24.85
C GLU A 170 -6.84 -0.36 23.86
N MET A 171 -7.21 -0.58 22.60
CA MET A 171 -6.25 -0.95 21.55
C MET A 171 -5.27 0.20 21.26
N LEU A 172 -5.76 1.44 21.25
CA LEU A 172 -4.90 2.61 21.08
C LEU A 172 -3.93 2.77 22.25
N GLN A 173 -4.36 2.49 23.48
CA GLN A 173 -3.49 2.48 24.66
C GLN A 173 -2.40 1.41 24.56
N GLU A 174 -2.75 0.18 24.16
CA GLU A 174 -1.77 -0.90 23.95
C GLU A 174 -0.72 -0.52 22.90
N MET A 175 -1.13 0.16 21.82
CA MET A 175 -0.25 0.63 20.76
C MET A 175 0.56 1.90 21.14
N GLY A 176 0.39 2.44 22.34
CA GLY A 176 1.09 3.66 22.79
C GLY A 176 0.51 4.97 22.25
N PHE A 177 -0.70 4.95 21.68
CA PHE A 177 -1.45 6.12 21.21
C PHE A 177 -2.57 6.56 22.16
N GLY A 178 -2.75 5.84 23.28
CA GLY A 178 -3.67 6.22 24.34
C GLY A 178 -3.21 7.48 25.07
N LYS A 179 -4.13 8.43 25.28
CA LYS A 179 -3.92 9.53 26.22
C LYS A 179 -4.09 9.07 27.66
#